data_AF-A0A529FRJ1-F1
#
_entry.id   AF-A0A529FRJ1-F1
#
_cell.length_a   1.000
_cell.length_b   1.000
_cell.length_c   1.000
_cell.angle_alpha   90.00
_cell.angle_beta   90.00
_cell.angle_gamma   90.00
#
_symmetry.space_group_name_H-M   'P 1'
#
loop_
_entity.id
_entity.type
_entity.pdbx_description
1 polymer ?
#
loop_
_entity_poly.entity_id
_entity_poly.type
_entity_poly.pdbx_seq_one_letter_code
_entity_poly.pdbx_strand_id
1 'polypeptide(L)'
;MRERSGNRRRYRAIALLLSAFLGASPATAQEITTSLIGMHQGSPLSDRARNLGDGGYELQSGSWVSFNQWYHASWVDLHVDFLTQLTENTGILWGLGTGEKAEKYS
;
A
#
# COMPACT_ATOMS: atom_id res chain seq x y z
N MET A 1 -56.97 -18.50 43.78
CA MET A 1 -55.69 -17.76 43.94
C MET A 1 -54.64 -18.34 42.99
N ARG A 2 -54.49 -17.78 41.79
CA ARG A 2 -53.39 -17.96 40.81
C ARG A 2 -53.81 -17.14 39.60
N GLU A 3 -52.90 -16.33 39.03
CA GLU A 3 -52.96 -15.63 37.70
C GLU A 3 -52.16 -14.29 37.66
N ARG A 4 -51.51 -13.83 38.75
CA ARG A 4 -50.71 -12.57 38.74
C ARG A 4 -49.22 -12.68 38.38
N SER A 5 -48.72 -13.89 38.06
CA SER A 5 -47.28 -14.15 37.89
C SER A 5 -46.75 -13.90 36.46
N GLY A 6 -47.57 -14.12 35.42
CA GLY A 6 -47.13 -14.08 34.02
C GLY A 6 -46.81 -12.67 33.50
N ASN A 7 -47.56 -11.66 33.94
CA ASN A 7 -47.41 -10.30 33.41
C ASN A 7 -46.08 -9.66 33.85
N ARG A 8 -45.64 -9.87 35.11
CA ARG A 8 -44.38 -9.30 35.62
C ARG A 8 -43.13 -9.85 34.92
N ARG A 9 -43.14 -11.12 34.50
CA ARG A 9 -42.07 -11.70 33.68
C ARG A 9 -42.03 -11.10 32.28
N ARG A 10 -43.20 -10.90 31.65
CA ARG A 10 -43.30 -10.26 30.33
C ARG A 10 -42.83 -8.81 30.35
N TYR A 11 -43.25 -8.01 31.33
CA TYR A 11 -42.79 -6.61 31.44
C TYR A 11 -41.28 -6.50 31.73
N ARG A 12 -40.71 -7.43 32.53
CA ARG A 12 -39.26 -7.48 32.75
C ARG A 12 -38.50 -7.89 31.48
N ALA A 13 -39.00 -8.86 30.73
CA ALA A 13 -38.40 -9.27 29.46
C ALA A 13 -38.44 -8.13 28.42
N ILE A 14 -39.56 -7.42 28.33
CA ILE A 14 -39.71 -6.25 27.46
C ILE A 14 -38.79 -5.11 27.90
N ALA A 15 -38.69 -4.83 29.20
CA ALA A 15 -37.80 -3.80 29.73
C ALA A 15 -36.32 -4.11 29.48
N LEU A 16 -35.90 -5.37 29.60
CA LEU A 16 -34.55 -5.83 29.27
C LEU A 16 -34.26 -5.74 27.77
N LEU A 17 -35.23 -6.07 26.92
CA LEU A 17 -35.11 -5.90 25.47
C LEU A 17 -35.02 -4.42 25.06
N LEU A 18 -35.82 -3.54 25.66
CA LEU A 18 -35.76 -2.09 25.39
C LEU A 18 -34.41 -1.47 25.81
N SER A 19 -33.86 -1.90 26.94
CA SER A 19 -32.58 -1.37 27.43
C SER A 19 -31.39 -1.88 26.61
N ALA A 20 -31.48 -3.07 26.00
CA ALA A 20 -30.49 -3.54 25.03
C ALA A 20 -30.51 -2.74 23.71
N PHE A 21 -31.68 -2.24 23.28
CA PHE A 21 -31.80 -1.44 22.06
C PHE A 21 -31.35 0.02 22.23
N LEU A 22 -31.48 0.59 23.44
CA LEU A 22 -31.09 1.99 23.72
C LEU A 22 -29.59 2.17 24.02
N GLY A 23 -28.88 1.07 24.32
CA GLY A 23 -27.44 1.09 24.65
C GLY A 23 -26.51 0.74 23.49
N ALA A 24 -27.04 0.41 22.31
CA ALA A 24 -26.23 0.14 21.13
C ALA A 24 -25.82 1.46 20.48
N SER A 25 -24.62 1.96 20.81
CA SER A 25 -23.98 3.01 20.00
C SER A 25 -23.90 2.52 18.55
N PRO A 26 -24.25 3.33 17.54
CA PRO A 26 -24.02 2.95 16.15
C PRO A 26 -22.52 2.69 16.00
N ALA A 27 -22.15 1.49 15.55
CA ALA A 27 -20.78 1.26 15.09
C ALA A 27 -20.58 2.16 13.87
N THR A 28 -19.83 3.25 14.05
CA THR A 28 -19.41 4.09 12.93
C THR A 28 -18.57 3.23 12.01
N ALA A 29 -19.07 2.93 10.81
CA ALA A 29 -18.26 2.31 9.78
C ALA A 29 -17.07 3.26 9.50
N GLN A 30 -15.86 2.82 9.83
CA GLN A 30 -14.67 3.63 9.58
C GLN A 30 -14.41 3.65 8.08
N GLU A 31 -14.52 4.84 7.47
CA GLU A 31 -14.25 5.03 6.05
C GLU A 31 -12.74 5.01 5.82
N ILE A 32 -12.23 3.90 5.30
CA ILE A 32 -10.82 3.78 4.91
C ILE A 32 -10.63 4.52 3.59
N THR A 33 -9.88 5.61 3.63
CA THR A 33 -9.58 6.41 2.44
C THR A 33 -8.18 6.10 1.94
N THR A 34 -8.05 5.81 0.64
CA THR A 34 -6.75 5.63 -0.03
C THR A 34 -6.55 6.74 -1.04
N SER A 35 -5.43 7.46 -0.92
CA SER A 35 -5.05 8.56 -1.80
C SER A 35 -3.74 8.26 -2.51
N LEU A 36 -3.66 8.62 -3.79
CA LEU A 36 -2.40 8.67 -4.54
C LEU A 36 -1.57 9.85 -4.01
N ILE A 37 -0.35 9.58 -3.55
CA ILE A 37 0.54 10.61 -3.01
C ILE A 37 1.72 10.92 -3.94
N GLY A 38 2.05 10.00 -4.84
CA GLY A 38 3.18 10.18 -5.75
C GLY A 38 3.19 9.19 -6.90
N MET A 39 3.71 9.65 -8.03
CA MET A 39 4.13 8.81 -9.14
C MET A 39 5.47 9.35 -9.62
N HIS A 40 6.47 8.49 -9.70
CA HIS A 40 7.79 8.87 -10.16
C HIS A 40 8.39 7.80 -11.06
N GLN A 41 9.10 8.26 -12.09
CA GLN A 41 9.84 7.41 -13.01
C GLN A 41 11.33 7.55 -12.72
N GLY A 42 12.03 6.42 -12.69
CA GLY A 42 13.40 6.30 -12.23
C GLY A 42 13.47 6.11 -10.72
N SER A 43 14.56 5.49 -10.29
CA SER A 43 14.89 5.33 -8.88
C SER A 43 16.38 5.61 -8.69
N PRO A 44 16.82 5.99 -7.48
CA PRO A 44 18.26 6.17 -7.21
C PRO A 44 19.10 4.91 -7.50
N LEU A 45 18.51 3.72 -7.41
CA LEU A 45 19.17 2.46 -7.75
C LEU A 45 19.32 2.30 -9.27
N SER A 46 18.24 2.56 -10.00
CA SER A 46 18.22 2.61 -11.47
C SER A 46 19.25 3.61 -12.01
N ASP A 47 19.32 4.81 -11.41
CA ASP A 47 20.29 5.83 -11.79
C ASP A 47 21.73 5.36 -11.61
N ARG A 48 22.03 4.71 -10.47
CA ARG A 48 23.36 4.13 -10.22
C ARG A 48 23.71 3.04 -11.21
N ALA A 49 22.76 2.16 -11.54
CA ALA A 49 22.98 1.10 -12.52
C ALA A 49 23.28 1.68 -13.91
N ARG A 50 22.51 2.67 -14.36
CA ARG A 50 22.72 3.33 -15.65
C ARG A 50 24.04 4.09 -15.72
N ASN A 51 24.45 4.75 -14.62
CA ASN A 51 25.74 5.45 -14.57
C ASN A 51 26.95 4.52 -14.73
N LEU A 52 26.81 3.21 -14.48
CA LEU A 52 27.88 2.25 -14.82
C LEU A 52 28.06 2.10 -16.33
N GLY A 53 27.04 2.41 -17.12
CA GLY A 53 27.08 2.43 -18.59
C GLY A 53 28.02 3.48 -19.17
N ASP A 54 28.32 4.56 -18.42
CA ASP A 54 29.25 5.62 -18.83
C ASP A 54 30.72 5.14 -18.83
N GLY A 55 30.99 3.96 -18.28
CA GLY A 55 32.30 3.34 -18.27
C GLY A 55 32.58 2.43 -19.47
N GLY A 56 33.74 1.77 -19.39
CA GLY A 56 34.18 0.75 -20.34
C GLY A 56 35.60 0.31 -20.04
N TYR A 57 36.15 -0.54 -20.90
CA TYR A 57 37.53 -0.98 -20.84
C TYR A 57 38.14 -1.14 -22.22
N GLU A 58 39.46 -1.06 -22.29
CA GLU A 58 40.22 -1.24 -23.52
C GLU A 58 40.73 -2.68 -23.64
N LEU A 59 40.58 -3.27 -24.83
CA LEU A 59 41.12 -4.58 -25.17
C LEU A 59 42.61 -4.48 -25.52
N GLN A 60 43.33 -5.60 -25.47
CA GLN A 60 44.73 -5.67 -25.90
C GLN A 60 44.94 -5.25 -27.37
N SER A 61 43.88 -5.29 -28.19
CA SER A 61 43.88 -4.80 -29.58
C SER A 61 43.79 -3.27 -29.69
N GLY A 62 43.70 -2.53 -28.58
CA GLY A 62 43.41 -1.09 -28.55
C GLY A 62 41.94 -0.74 -28.81
N SER A 63 41.06 -1.73 -28.85
CA SER A 63 39.63 -1.52 -29.10
C SER A 63 38.90 -1.21 -27.79
N TRP A 64 38.10 -0.15 -27.77
CA TRP A 64 37.27 0.21 -26.62
C TRP A 64 35.97 -0.61 -26.57
N VAL A 65 35.63 -1.14 -25.39
CA VAL A 65 34.36 -1.82 -25.11
C VAL A 65 33.59 -0.99 -24.09
N SER A 66 32.49 -0.37 -24.53
CA SER A 66 31.63 0.41 -23.65
C SER A 66 30.75 -0.50 -22.78
N PHE A 67 30.55 -0.10 -21.53
CA PHE A 67 29.59 -0.76 -20.65
C PHE A 67 28.13 -0.47 -20.99
N ASN A 68 27.87 0.58 -21.77
CA ASN A 68 26.53 1.03 -22.11
C ASN A 68 25.67 -0.08 -22.72
N GLN A 69 26.26 -0.97 -23.52
CA GLN A 69 25.49 -2.08 -24.11
C GLN A 69 24.81 -2.96 -23.07
N TRP A 70 25.42 -3.15 -21.90
CA TRP A 70 24.86 -4.00 -20.84
C TRP A 70 23.98 -3.22 -19.84
N TYR A 71 24.34 -1.97 -19.54
CA TYR A 71 23.67 -1.15 -18.53
C TYR A 71 22.62 -0.18 -19.08
N HIS A 72 22.45 -0.13 -20.40
CA HIS A 72 21.38 0.65 -21.02
C HIS A 72 20.01 0.05 -20.66
N ALA A 73 19.23 0.79 -19.88
CA ALA A 73 17.89 0.40 -19.48
C ALA A 73 16.92 0.47 -20.68
N SER A 74 16.32 -0.67 -21.03
CA SER A 74 15.24 -0.78 -22.00
C SER A 74 13.87 -0.42 -21.41
N TRP A 75 13.72 -0.59 -20.09
CA TRP A 75 12.55 -0.18 -19.31
C TRP A 75 13.05 0.49 -18.04
N VAL A 76 12.66 1.74 -17.83
CA VAL A 76 12.99 2.51 -16.62
C VAL A 76 11.92 2.24 -15.57
N ASP A 77 12.36 2.08 -14.32
CA ASP A 77 11.47 1.86 -13.18
C ASP A 77 10.37 2.93 -13.06
N LEU A 78 9.15 2.49 -12.75
CA LEU A 78 8.01 3.35 -12.46
C LEU A 78 7.47 2.97 -11.09
N HIS A 79 7.41 3.93 -10.19
CA HIS A 79 6.90 3.74 -8.84
C HIS A 79 5.63 4.56 -8.64
N VAL A 80 4.64 3.95 -8.00
CA VAL A 80 3.38 4.59 -7.60
C VAL A 80 3.20 4.41 -6.10
N ASP A 81 3.01 5.53 -5.40
CA ASP A 81 2.93 5.60 -3.95
C ASP A 81 1.52 6.01 -3.48
N PHE A 82 1.01 5.31 -2.49
CA PHE A 82 -0.31 5.51 -1.89
C PHE A 82 -0.21 5.74 -0.39
N LEU A 83 -1.18 6.48 0.14
CA LEU A 83 -1.44 6.60 1.56
C LEU A 83 -2.86 6.11 1.83
N THR A 84 -2.98 5.06 2.63
CA THR A 84 -4.26 4.58 3.15
C THR A 84 -4.42 5.04 4.59
N GLN A 85 -5.39 5.92 4.84
CA GLN A 85 -5.72 6.40 6.18
C GLN A 85 -6.57 5.37 6.92
N LEU A 86 -6.06 4.88 8.04
CA LEU A 86 -6.76 3.92 8.90
C LEU A 86 -7.55 4.61 10.00
N THR A 87 -7.00 5.67 10.58
CA THR A 87 -7.65 6.53 11.59
C THR A 87 -7.30 8.00 11.31
N GLU A 88 -7.88 8.93 12.06
CA GLU A 88 -7.58 10.37 11.91
C GLU A 88 -6.07 10.68 11.97
N ASN A 89 -5.30 9.89 12.74
CA ASN A 89 -3.88 10.15 13.00
C ASN A 89 -2.94 9.01 12.56
N THR A 90 -3.49 7.94 11.98
CA THR A 90 -2.72 6.75 11.58
C THR A 90 -3.03 6.37 10.14
N GLY A 91 -1.99 6.12 9.34
CA GLY A 91 -2.11 5.62 7.99
C GLY A 91 -0.97 4.71 7.60
N ILE A 92 -1.15 3.98 6.51
CA ILE A 92 -0.13 3.12 5.89
C ILE A 92 0.33 3.80 4.60
N LEU A 93 1.63 4.05 4.51
CA LEU A 93 2.30 4.37 3.26
C LEU A 93 2.71 3.07 2.58
N TRP A 94 2.31 2.89 1.33
CA TRP A 94 2.64 1.70 0.55
C TRP A 94 2.68 2.07 -0.94
N GLY A 95 3.41 1.28 -1.72
CA GLY A 95 3.59 1.56 -3.14
C GLY A 95 3.97 0.30 -3.90
N LEU A 96 4.02 0.44 -5.22
CA LEU A 96 4.46 -0.61 -6.13
C LEU A 96 5.38 -0.03 -7.20
N GLY A 97 6.48 -0.73 -7.45
CA GLY A 97 7.46 -0.41 -8.49
C GLY A 97 7.44 -1.46 -9.59
N THR A 98 7.60 -1.05 -10.84
CA THR A 98 7.73 -1.99 -11.96
C THR A 98 9.09 -2.67 -12.02
N GLY A 99 10.09 -2.11 -11.33
CA GLY A 99 11.49 -2.45 -11.49
C GLY A 99 12.05 -1.90 -12.80
N GLU A 100 13.36 -2.06 -12.99
CA GLU A 100 14.08 -1.65 -14.19
C GLU A 100 14.53 -2.90 -14.98
N LYS A 101 14.66 -2.77 -16.30
CA LYS A 101 15.21 -3.83 -17.16
C LYS A 101 16.32 -3.29 -18.06
N ALA A 102 17.54 -3.82 -17.89
CA ALA A 102 18.63 -3.71 -18.86
C ALA A 102 19.16 -5.10 -19.22
N GLU A 103 19.98 -5.19 -20.27
CA GLU A 103 20.56 -6.45 -20.74
C GLU A 103 21.32 -7.20 -19.64
N LYS A 104 22.00 -6.48 -18.74
CA LYS A 104 22.80 -7.07 -17.66
C LYS A 104 21.98 -7.82 -16.58
N TYR A 105 20.76 -7.37 -16.30
CA TYR A 105 19.93 -7.83 -15.17
C TYR A 105 18.49 -8.19 -15.60
N SER A 106 18.33 -8.53 -16.88
CA SER A 106 17.11 -9.12 -17.46
C SER A 106 17.02 -10.63 -17.25
#